data_AF-A0A926JP56-F1
#
_entry.id   AF-A0A926JP56-F1
#
_cell.length_a   1.000
_cell.length_b   1.000
_cell.length_c   1.000
_cell.angle_alpha   90.00
_cell.angle_beta   90.00
_cell.angle_gamma   90.00
#
_symmetry.space_group_name_H-M   'P 1'
#
loop_
_entity.id
_entity.type
_entity.pdbx_description
1 polymer ?
#
loop_
_entity_poly.entity_id
_entity_poly.type
_entity_poly.pdbx_seq_one_letter_code
_entity_poly.pdbx_strand_id
1 'polypeptide(L)'
;MNDDYLDEDFMFLSRFIEDMAAVDEVLQDSYMDKAMTMNIESMETRTPCELHIEVDENNQVRIGAIPPLYYVETTVMPVFHHITLKIVKEK
;
A
#
# COMPACT_ATOMS: atom_id res chain seq x y z
N MET A 1 19.18 -13.79 -22.36
CA MET A 1 18.82 -13.78 -20.92
C MET A 1 17.54 -13.00 -20.89
N ASN A 2 16.41 -13.69 -20.72
CA ASN A 2 15.09 -13.07 -20.83
C ASN A 2 14.80 -12.31 -19.54
N ASP A 3 14.71 -10.99 -19.66
CA ASP A 3 13.72 -10.18 -18.95
C ASP A 3 12.35 -10.87 -19.13
N ASP A 4 11.64 -11.16 -18.04
CA ASP A 4 10.16 -11.37 -17.98
C ASP A 4 9.72 -12.02 -16.64
N TYR A 5 10.35 -11.65 -15.53
CA TYR A 5 9.74 -11.83 -14.20
C TYR A 5 9.69 -10.46 -13.52
N LEU A 6 8.99 -9.51 -14.14
CA LEU A 6 8.25 -8.57 -13.31
C LEU A 6 7.24 -9.46 -12.58
N ASP A 7 7.40 -9.65 -11.26
CA ASP A 7 6.29 -10.12 -10.44
C ASP A 7 5.08 -9.28 -10.87
N GLU A 8 4.02 -9.92 -11.37
CA GLU A 8 2.85 -9.23 -11.95
C GLU A 8 2.23 -8.21 -10.98
N ASP A 9 2.58 -8.33 -9.71
CA ASP A 9 2.15 -7.52 -8.58
C ASP A 9 3.15 -6.45 -8.14
N PHE A 10 4.25 -6.24 -8.88
CA PHE A 10 5.16 -5.12 -8.64
C PHE A 10 4.44 -3.78 -8.85
N MET A 11 4.50 -2.93 -7.83
CA MET A 11 4.12 -1.53 -7.95
C MET A 11 5.15 -0.62 -7.30
N PHE A 12 5.30 0.59 -7.82
CA PHE A 12 6.14 1.60 -7.17
C PHE A 12 5.68 1.85 -5.74
N LEU A 13 6.61 1.92 -4.80
CA LEU A 13 6.31 2.17 -3.40
C LEU A 13 5.50 3.47 -3.20
N SER A 14 5.75 4.50 -4.00
CA SER A 14 4.96 5.74 -3.98
C SER A 14 3.49 5.48 -4.27
N ARG A 15 3.19 4.70 -5.32
CA ARG A 15 1.82 4.34 -5.69
C ARG A 15 1.18 3.44 -4.63
N PHE A 16 1.94 2.51 -4.06
CA PHE A 16 1.46 1.66 -2.97
C PHE A 16 1.01 2.50 -1.76
N ILE A 17 1.78 3.53 -1.40
CA ILE A 17 1.43 4.45 -0.31
C ILE A 17 0.18 5.25 -0.65
N GLU A 18 0.07 5.76 -1.87
CA GLU A 18 -1.12 6.49 -2.35
C GLU A 18 -2.38 5.63 -2.28
N ASP A 19 -2.33 4.40 -2.79
CA ASP A 19 -3.46 3.47 -2.78
C ASP A 19 -3.87 3.08 -1.34
N MET A 20 -2.89 2.93 -0.43
CA MET A 20 -3.16 2.70 0.99
C MET A 20 -3.70 3.93 1.73
N ALA A 21 -3.45 5.14 1.23
CA ALA A 21 -3.91 6.39 1.82
C ALA A 21 -5.25 6.88 1.26
N ALA A 22 -5.75 6.25 0.20
CA ALA A 22 -7.05 6.56 -0.41
C ALA A 22 -8.22 6.09 0.47
N VAL A 23 -8.45 6.80 1.58
CA VAL A 23 -9.55 6.55 2.52
C VAL A 23 -10.65 7.60 2.29
N ASP A 24 -11.89 7.15 2.12
CA ASP A 24 -13.05 8.05 2.06
C ASP A 24 -13.22 8.76 3.42
N GLU A 25 -13.00 10.08 3.45
CA GLU A 25 -12.97 10.87 4.69
C GLU A 25 -14.33 11.05 5.36
N VAL A 26 -15.43 10.84 4.63
CA VAL A 26 -16.79 11.14 5.08
C VAL A 26 -17.71 9.95 4.89
N LEU A 27 -18.10 9.34 6.00
CA LEU A 27 -19.24 8.43 6.06
C LEU A 27 -20.47 9.25 6.45
N GLN A 28 -21.40 9.41 5.51
CA GLN A 28 -22.67 10.09 5.74
C GLN A 28 -23.80 9.07 5.68
N ASP A 29 -24.37 8.76 6.84
CA ASP A 29 -25.55 7.90 6.92
C ASP A 29 -26.81 8.76 7.12
N SER A 30 -27.87 8.38 6.41
CA SER A 30 -29.17 9.07 6.40
C SER A 30 -30.24 8.21 7.07
N TYR A 31 -29.93 7.69 8.26
CA TYR A 31 -30.94 7.03 9.09
C TYR A 31 -31.65 8.04 9.99
N MET A 32 -32.93 8.28 9.69
CA MET A 32 -33.93 8.97 10.51
C MET A 32 -33.59 10.42 10.92
N ASP A 33 -33.99 11.39 10.08
CA ASP A 33 -34.18 12.82 10.39
C ASP A 33 -33.03 13.60 11.07
N LYS A 34 -31.85 12.98 11.25
CA LYS A 34 -30.62 13.60 11.75
C LYS A 34 -29.44 13.07 10.95
N ALA A 35 -28.82 13.94 10.17
CA ALA A 35 -27.54 13.64 9.54
C ALA A 35 -26.47 13.56 10.63
N MET A 36 -25.86 12.39 10.81
CA MET A 36 -24.62 12.23 11.56
C MET A 36 -23.45 12.29 10.56
N THR A 37 -22.47 13.14 10.85
CA THR A 37 -21.22 13.22 10.08
C THR A 37 -20.09 12.65 10.94
N MET A 38 -19.42 11.62 10.43
CA MET A 38 -18.16 11.13 10.99
C MET A 38 -17.00 11.67 10.14
N ASN A 39 -16.01 12.29 10.78
CA ASN A 39 -14.78 12.73 10.14
C ASN A 39 -13.61 11.92 10.69
N ILE A 40 -12.72 11.46 9.80
CA ILE A 40 -11.49 10.77 10.19
C ILE A 40 -10.39 11.82 10.33
N GLU A 41 -9.87 12.00 11.56
CA GLU A 41 -8.76 12.94 11.83
C GLU A 41 -7.39 12.32 11.55
N SER A 42 -7.25 11.01 11.80
CA SER A 42 -6.03 10.27 11.57
C SER A 42 -6.28 8.77 11.46
N MET A 43 -5.43 8.09 10.70
CA MET A 43 -5.42 6.64 10.56
C MET A 43 -3.99 6.12 10.66
N GLU A 44 -3.82 4.97 11.31
CA GLU A 44 -2.56 4.24 11.33
C GLU A 44 -2.80 2.83 10.82
N THR A 45 -2.03 2.41 9.82
CA THR A 45 -2.04 1.03 9.32
C THR A 45 -0.67 0.41 9.49
N ARG A 46 -0.68 -0.89 9.77
CA ARG A 46 0.53 -1.72 9.80
C ARG A 46 0.30 -2.89 8.87
N THR A 47 0.95 -2.84 7.72
CA THR A 47 0.71 -3.80 6.64
C THR A 47 2.00 -4.54 6.33
N PRO A 48 1.99 -5.88 6.30
CA PRO A 48 3.11 -6.63 5.76
C PRO A 48 3.19 -6.41 4.26
N CYS A 49 4.37 -6.15 3.72
CA CYS A 49 4.60 -6.06 2.28
C CYS A 49 5.98 -6.63 1.94
N GLU A 50 6.18 -7.04 0.70
CA GLU A 50 7.53 -7.31 0.21
C GLU A 50 8.11 -6.04 -0.42
N LEU A 51 9.38 -5.77 -0.17
CA LEU A 51 10.10 -4.64 -0.74
C LEU A 51 11.03 -5.15 -1.83
N HIS A 52 10.95 -4.54 -3.01
CA HIS A 52 11.79 -4.87 -4.14
C HIS A 52 12.64 -3.66 -4.52
N ILE A 53 13.91 -3.88 -4.86
CA ILE A 53 14.83 -2.82 -5.28
C ILE A 53 15.30 -3.13 -6.69
N GLU A 54 15.02 -2.22 -7.61
CA GLU A 54 15.52 -2.29 -8.98
C GLU A 54 16.51 -1.16 -9.24
N VAL A 55 17.51 -1.42 -10.06
CA VAL A 55 18.43 -0.40 -10.56
C VAL A 55 18.31 -0.40 -12.08
N ASP A 56 17.93 0.74 -12.66
CA ASP A 56 17.79 0.86 -14.10
C ASP A 56 19.14 1.04 -14.82
N GLU A 57 19.11 1.02 -16.15
CA GLU A 57 20.27 1.20 -17.03
C GLU A 57 21.03 2.53 -16.82
N ASN A 58 20.39 3.53 -16.19
CA ASN A 58 20.99 4.82 -15.87
C ASN A 58 21.52 4.90 -14.43
N ASN A 59 21.59 3.76 -13.72
CA ASN A 59 21.91 3.65 -12.30
C ASN A 59 20.92 4.36 -11.37
N GLN A 60 19.66 4.56 -11.78
CA GLN A 60 18.64 5.07 -10.87
C GLN A 60 18.04 3.92 -10.07
N VAL A 61 17.96 4.11 -8.76
CA VAL A 61 17.36 3.15 -7.83
C VAL A 61 15.87 3.39 -7.77
N ARG A 62 15.09 2.33 -7.96
CA ARG A 62 13.63 2.30 -7.82
C ARG A 62 13.26 1.34 -6.71
N ILE A 63 12.33 1.77 -5.86
CA ILE A 63 11.80 0.95 -4.77
C ILE A 63 10.37 0.56 -5.14
N GLY A 64 10.17 -0.73 -5.27
CA GLY A 64 8.86 -1.35 -5.39
C GLY A 64 8.35 -1.88 -4.07
N ALA A 65 7.04 -2.03 -4.00
CA ALA A 65 6.35 -2.79 -2.97
C ALA A 65 5.43 -3.80 -3.65
N ILE A 66 5.32 -4.99 -3.06
CA ILE A 66 4.32 -5.98 -3.44
C ILE A 66 3.37 -6.12 -2.24
N PRO A 67 2.06 -5.85 -2.41
CA PRO A 67 1.08 -6.03 -1.34
C PRO A 67 1.05 -7.51 -0.93
N PRO A 68 0.65 -7.82 0.32
CA PRO A 68 0.61 -9.19 0.79
C PRO A 68 -0.48 -9.95 0.01
N LEU A 69 -0.07 -10.75 -0.97
CA LEU A 69 -0.95 -11.70 -1.63
C LEU A 69 -1.20 -12.86 -0.67
N TYR A 70 -2.40 -13.43 -0.74
CA TYR A 70 -2.79 -14.61 0.02
C TYR A 70 -1.70 -15.68 -0.01
N TYR A 71 -1.58 -16.44 1.09
CA TYR A 71 -0.63 -17.55 1.26
C TYR A 71 -0.57 -18.47 0.02
N VAL A 72 0.31 -18.17 -0.92
CA VAL A 72 0.71 -19.11 -1.97
C VAL A 72 1.82 -19.96 -1.39
N GLU A 73 1.69 -21.28 -1.46
CA GLU A 73 2.78 -22.18 -1.10
C GLU A 73 3.93 -22.00 -2.08
N THR A 74 4.91 -21.18 -1.72
CA THR A 74 6.15 -21.02 -2.47
C THR A 74 7.22 -21.91 -1.86
N THR A 75 8.12 -22.43 -2.70
CA THR A 75 9.33 -23.15 -2.25
C THR A 75 10.36 -22.21 -1.61
N VAL A 76 10.17 -20.90 -1.70
CA VAL A 76 11.02 -19.85 -1.14
C VAL A 76 10.14 -18.89 -0.34
N MET A 77 10.36 -18.80 0.97
CA MET A 77 9.66 -17.85 1.85
C MET A 77 10.05 -16.41 1.48
N PRO A 78 9.11 -15.55 1.08
CA PRO A 78 9.40 -14.15 0.81
C PRO A 78 9.82 -13.42 2.09
N VAL A 79 10.70 -12.43 1.96
CA VAL A 79 11.07 -11.56 3.09
C VAL A 79 10.03 -10.46 3.23
N PHE A 80 9.07 -10.68 4.11
CA PHE A 80 8.07 -9.67 4.44
C PHE A 80 8.66 -8.59 5.35
N HIS A 81 8.52 -7.36 4.91
CA HIS A 81 8.76 -6.15 5.69
C HIS A 81 7.43 -5.68 6.29
N HIS A 82 7.50 -4.93 7.39
CA HIS A 82 6.33 -4.24 7.93
C HIS A 82 6.48 -2.75 7.67
N ILE A 83 5.52 -2.17 6.96
CA ILE A 83 5.41 -0.73 6.80
C ILE A 83 4.30 -0.24 7.74
N THR A 84 4.61 0.80 8.51
CA THR A 84 3.63 1.56 9.26
C THR A 84 3.35 2.86 8.51
N LEU A 85 2.10 3.06 8.13
CA LEU A 85 1.63 4.31 7.52
C LEU A 85 0.78 5.05 8.53
N LYS A 86 1.13 6.31 8.77
CA LYS A 86 0.34 7.23 9.60
C LYS A 86 -0.16 8.36 8.73
N ILE A 87 -1.47 8.36 8.50
CA ILE A 87 -2.17 9.36 7.71
C ILE A 87 -2.80 10.34 8.70
N VAL A 88 -2.55 11.63 8.50
CA VAL A 88 -3.07 12.70 9.34
C VAL A 88 -3.70 13.76 8.45
N LYS A 89 -4.86 14.27 8.86
CA LYS A 89 -5.48 15.40 8.19
C LYS A 89 -4.61 16.65 8.37
N GLU A 90 -4.26 17.30 7.26
CA GLU A 90 -3.58 18.60 7.30
C GLU A 90 -4.56 19.66 7.80
N LYS A 91 -4.07 20.59 8.64
CA LYS A 91 -4.87 21.58 9.36
C LYS A 91 -5.24 22.79 8.51
#